data_AF-A0A3P9BCG2-F1
#
_entry.id   AF-A0A3P9BCG2-F1
#
_cell.length_a   1.000
_cell.length_b   1.000
_cell.length_c   1.000
_cell.angle_alpha   90.00
_cell.angle_beta   90.00
_cell.angle_gamma   90.00
#
_symmetry.space_group_name_H-M   'P 1'
#
loop_
_entity.id
_entity.type
_entity.pdbx_description
1 polymer ?
#
loop_
_entity_poly.entity_id
_entity_poly.type
_entity_poly.pdbx_seq_one_letter_code
_entity_poly.pdbx_strand_id
1 'polypeptide(L)'
;WVDQMQKDLIALTDTATGMKDLIEIYHKHRKHFRVESNNAQELVATAAGNIERLLANRSEALKALASHQSLSHNWWPFWKQKQQLFSNPGLNHSQSGSPSIRNPISLIVNFKRDVSYNTTAVHIPTDIYEGSTIILNELNWTEALEDVFRKNKEEDPSLLWQVFGSATGLARYFPASPWMDLSKSQNKIDLYDVRRRPWYIQGAASPKDMLILVDASGSVSGLTLKLIKISVSKMLETLSDDDFVNVVSVSTHTANALISSSVCSE
;
A
#
# COMPACT_ATOMS: atom_id res chain seq x y z
N TRP A 1 55.22 -22.76 17.32
CA TRP A 1 54.49 -22.00 18.35
C TRP A 1 53.02 -21.83 17.94
N VAL A 2 52.73 -21.26 16.77
CA VAL A 2 51.35 -21.14 16.24
C VAL A 2 50.62 -22.47 16.15
N ASP A 3 51.24 -23.53 15.61
CA ASP A 3 50.60 -24.85 15.50
C ASP A 3 50.23 -25.47 16.85
N GLN A 4 50.99 -25.14 17.91
CA GLN A 4 50.70 -25.63 19.25
C GLN A 4 49.51 -24.88 19.85
N MET A 5 49.48 -23.55 19.74
CA MET A 5 48.32 -22.76 20.14
C MET A 5 47.05 -23.15 19.38
N GLN A 6 47.17 -23.44 18.08
CA GLN A 6 46.04 -23.90 17.26
C GLN A 6 45.49 -25.23 17.79
N LYS A 7 46.36 -26.20 18.09
CA LYS A 7 45.93 -27.49 18.66
C LYS A 7 45.27 -27.31 20.03
N ASP A 8 45.83 -26.46 20.88
CA ASP A 8 45.30 -26.22 22.22
C ASP A 8 43.93 -25.52 22.16
N LEU A 9 43.75 -24.56 21.25
CA LEU A 9 42.46 -23.89 21.01
C LEU A 9 41.39 -24.83 20.44
N ILE A 10 41.74 -25.69 19.48
CA ILE A 10 40.81 -26.68 18.93
C ILE A 10 40.41 -27.69 20.01
N ALA A 11 41.37 -28.19 20.78
CA ALA A 11 41.09 -29.14 21.87
C ALA A 11 40.18 -28.52 22.95
N LEU A 12 40.44 -27.26 23.32
CA LEU A 12 39.59 -26.53 24.26
C LEU A 12 38.19 -26.29 23.69
N THR A 13 38.09 -25.94 22.41
CA THR A 13 36.81 -25.72 21.73
C THR A 13 36.01 -27.02 21.62
N ASP A 14 36.61 -28.11 21.19
CA ASP A 14 35.95 -29.42 21.07
C ASP A 14 35.46 -29.93 22.44
N THR A 15 36.25 -29.72 23.50
CA THR A 15 35.91 -30.16 24.86
C THR A 15 34.85 -29.26 25.49
N ALA A 16 34.94 -27.94 25.33
CA ALA A 16 33.98 -26.99 25.90
C ALA A 16 32.64 -26.99 25.16
N THR A 17 32.63 -27.22 23.84
CA THR A 17 31.41 -27.26 23.02
C THR A 17 30.71 -28.62 23.05
N GLY A 18 31.42 -29.70 23.39
CA GLY A 18 30.84 -31.04 23.44
C GLY A 18 30.36 -31.54 22.07
N MET A 19 31.00 -31.10 20.98
CA MET A 19 30.57 -31.41 19.61
C MET A 19 30.44 -32.94 19.37
N LYS A 20 31.37 -33.73 19.91
CA LYS A 20 31.36 -35.20 19.78
C LYS A 20 30.17 -35.83 20.49
N ASP A 21 29.84 -35.33 21.68
CA ASP A 21 28.70 -35.80 22.47
C ASP A 21 27.40 -35.51 21.73
N LEU A 22 27.28 -34.33 21.10
CA LEU A 22 26.11 -33.96 20.30
C LEU A 22 25.93 -34.90 19.08
N ILE A 23 27.01 -35.19 18.35
CA ILE A 23 26.98 -36.14 17.21
C ILE A 23 26.52 -37.53 17.69
N GLU A 24 27.04 -37.99 18.83
CA GLU A 24 26.66 -39.27 19.41
C GLU A 24 25.19 -39.30 19.83
N ILE A 25 24.67 -38.21 20.42
CA ILE A 25 23.24 -38.06 20.75
C ILE A 25 22.37 -38.16 19.50
N TYR A 26 22.72 -37.49 18.40
CA TYR A 26 21.97 -37.59 17.14
C TYR A 26 21.96 -39.02 16.59
N HIS A 27 23.07 -39.74 16.68
CA HIS A 27 23.13 -41.15 16.26
C HIS A 27 22.33 -42.08 17.19
N LYS A 28 22.45 -41.90 18.51
CA LYS A 28 21.75 -42.69 19.53
C LYS A 28 20.22 -42.51 19.43
N HIS A 29 19.78 -41.28 19.15
CA HIS A 29 18.37 -40.93 19.05
C HIS A 29 17.82 -40.98 17.61
N ARG A 30 18.51 -41.64 16.66
CA ARG A 30 18.07 -41.77 15.25
C ARG A 30 16.65 -42.33 15.08
N LYS A 31 16.12 -43.05 16.07
CA LYS A 31 14.72 -43.55 16.06
C LYS A 31 13.66 -42.45 16.26
N HIS A 32 14.04 -41.28 16.78
CA HIS A 32 13.14 -40.17 17.12
C HIS A 32 12.96 -39.16 15.97
N PHE A 33 13.76 -39.24 14.90
CA PHE A 33 13.66 -38.36 13.74
C PHE A 33 13.90 -39.12 12.45
N ARG A 34 13.49 -38.54 11.33
CA ARG A 34 13.75 -39.05 9.98
C ARG A 34 14.56 -38.02 9.22
N VAL A 35 15.52 -38.52 8.44
CA VAL A 35 16.26 -37.69 7.48
C VAL A 35 15.60 -37.88 6.14
N GLU A 36 14.92 -36.85 5.68
CA GLU A 36 14.24 -36.82 4.39
C GLU A 36 15.05 -35.97 3.40
N SER A 37 14.88 -36.23 2.11
CA SER A 37 15.52 -35.46 1.06
C SER A 37 14.58 -34.34 0.61
N ASN A 38 15.10 -33.12 0.52
CA ASN A 38 14.36 -32.00 -0.03
C ASN A 38 14.46 -32.00 -1.55
N ASN A 39 13.38 -32.35 -2.24
CA ASN A 39 13.28 -32.19 -3.68
C ASN A 39 13.02 -30.72 -4.02
N ALA A 40 14.04 -30.00 -4.47
CA ALA A 40 13.94 -28.58 -4.77
C ALA A 40 12.88 -28.25 -5.84
N GLN A 41 12.71 -29.12 -6.84
CA GLN A 41 11.72 -28.90 -7.91
C GLN A 41 10.29 -29.00 -7.37
N GLU A 42 10.03 -29.98 -6.51
CA GLU A 42 8.72 -30.18 -5.87
C GLU A 42 8.39 -29.06 -4.89
N LEU A 43 9.37 -28.60 -4.11
CA LEU A 43 9.20 -27.48 -3.20
C LEU A 43 8.88 -26.18 -3.94
N VAL A 44 9.57 -25.90 -5.05
CA VAL A 44 9.28 -24.74 -5.90
C VAL A 44 7.91 -24.87 -6.55
N ALA A 45 7.54 -26.03 -7.08
CA ALA A 45 6.23 -26.26 -7.66
C ALA A 45 5.10 -26.07 -6.62
N THR A 46 5.30 -26.57 -5.41
CA THR A 46 4.34 -26.41 -4.30
C THR A 46 4.20 -24.95 -3.90
N ALA A 47 5.32 -24.22 -3.77
CA ALA A 47 5.30 -22.80 -3.45
C ALA A 47 4.60 -21.98 -4.55
N ALA A 48 4.91 -22.26 -5.82
CA ALA A 48 4.29 -21.60 -6.97
C ALA A 48 2.78 -21.83 -7.00
N GLY A 49 2.31 -23.07 -6.83
CA GLY A 49 0.87 -23.39 -6.80
C GLY A 49 0.14 -22.72 -5.62
N ASN A 50 0.77 -22.61 -4.46
CA ASN A 50 0.20 -21.90 -3.31
C ASN A 50 0.07 -20.39 -3.59
N ILE A 51 1.08 -19.77 -4.22
CA ILE A 51 1.05 -18.35 -4.59
C ILE A 51 -0.01 -18.10 -5.67
N GLU A 52 -0.09 -18.98 -6.67
CA GLU A 52 -1.11 -18.89 -7.73
C GLU A 52 -2.51 -18.89 -7.13
N ARG A 53 -2.81 -19.85 -6.24
CA ARG A 53 -4.11 -19.92 -5.56
C ARG A 53 -4.39 -18.69 -4.70
N LEU A 54 -3.38 -18.20 -3.98
CA LEU A 54 -3.49 -17.00 -3.16
C LEU A 54 -3.84 -15.77 -4.02
N LEU A 55 -3.18 -15.59 -5.15
CA LEU A 55 -3.41 -14.47 -6.06
C LEU A 55 -4.75 -14.61 -6.81
N ALA A 56 -5.14 -15.83 -7.17
CA ALA A 56 -6.42 -16.12 -7.81
C ALA A 56 -7.60 -15.75 -6.90
N ASN A 57 -7.57 -16.18 -5.63
CA ASN A 57 -8.60 -15.83 -4.65
C ASN A 57 -8.72 -14.30 -4.46
N ARG A 58 -7.58 -13.60 -4.37
CA ARG A 58 -7.56 -12.13 -4.28
C ARG A 58 -8.12 -11.46 -5.54
N SER A 59 -7.85 -12.01 -6.71
CA SER A 59 -8.40 -11.53 -7.99
C SER A 59 -9.92 -11.67 -8.02
N GLU A 60 -10.46 -12.77 -7.51
CA GLU A 60 -11.90 -13.02 -7.44
C GLU A 60 -12.60 -11.99 -6.52
N ALA A 61 -12.04 -11.73 -5.34
CA ALA A 61 -12.54 -10.70 -4.42
C ALA A 61 -12.54 -9.29 -5.06
N LEU A 62 -11.51 -8.95 -5.85
CA LEU A 62 -11.44 -7.68 -6.58
C LEU A 62 -12.49 -7.59 -7.69
N LYS A 63 -12.72 -8.67 -8.43
CA LYS A 63 -13.77 -8.74 -9.47
C LYS A 63 -15.16 -8.58 -8.87
N ALA A 64 -15.42 -9.19 -7.71
CA ALA A 64 -16.68 -9.02 -6.98
C ALA A 64 -16.91 -7.55 -6.60
N LEU A 65 -15.88 -6.84 -6.12
CA LEU A 65 -15.95 -5.41 -5.81
C LEU A 65 -16.20 -4.55 -7.05
N ALA A 66 -15.45 -4.77 -8.13
CA ALA A 66 -15.54 -3.97 -9.35
C ALA A 66 -16.90 -4.13 -10.07
N SER A 67 -17.45 -5.35 -10.09
CA SER A 67 -18.77 -5.61 -10.67
C SER A 67 -19.89 -4.91 -9.89
N HIS A 68 -19.85 -4.94 -8.55
CA HIS A 68 -20.81 -4.23 -7.72
C HIS A 68 -20.70 -2.72 -7.84
N GLN A 69 -19.48 -2.17 -7.97
CA GLN A 69 -19.29 -0.74 -8.21
C GLN A 69 -20.00 -0.27 -9.48
N SER A 70 -19.84 -1.02 -10.58
CA SER A 70 -20.42 -0.68 -11.88
C SER A 70 -21.96 -0.67 -11.84
N LEU A 71 -22.55 -1.56 -11.05
CA LEU A 71 -23.99 -1.60 -10.81
C LEU A 71 -24.43 -0.43 -9.92
N SER A 72 -23.82 -0.27 -8.74
CA SER A 72 -24.23 0.77 -7.78
C SER A 72 -24.09 2.19 -8.32
N HIS A 73 -23.08 2.45 -9.16
CA HIS A 73 -22.90 3.76 -9.79
C HIS A 73 -23.95 4.06 -10.87
N ASN A 74 -24.33 3.06 -11.68
CA ASN A 74 -25.29 3.24 -12.77
C ASN A 74 -26.76 3.37 -12.29
N TRP A 75 -27.09 2.84 -11.12
CA TRP A 75 -28.46 2.77 -10.62
C TRP A 75 -28.89 3.94 -9.73
N TRP A 76 -28.08 5.01 -9.61
CA TRP A 76 -28.43 6.11 -8.70
C TRP A 76 -28.95 7.37 -9.41
N PRO A 77 -30.27 7.61 -9.44
CA PRO A 77 -30.80 8.93 -9.73
C PRO A 77 -30.43 9.88 -8.60
N PHE A 78 -29.90 11.05 -8.99
CA PHE A 78 -29.55 12.16 -8.11
C PHE A 78 -30.72 12.45 -7.14
N TRP A 79 -30.39 12.72 -5.87
CA TRP A 79 -31.27 13.04 -4.72
C TRP A 79 -31.72 11.88 -3.81
N LYS A 80 -30.99 11.71 -2.70
CA LYS A 80 -31.61 11.59 -1.36
C LYS A 80 -30.61 12.00 -0.29
N GLN A 81 -30.96 13.09 0.41
CA GLN A 81 -30.21 13.63 1.53
C GLN A 81 -30.39 12.71 2.75
N LYS A 82 -29.33 11.97 3.13
CA LYS A 82 -29.19 11.43 4.47
C LYS A 82 -27.74 11.60 4.90
N GLN A 83 -27.48 12.67 5.65
CA GLN A 83 -26.18 12.97 6.25
C GLN A 83 -25.94 12.05 7.45
N GLN A 84 -25.04 11.08 7.30
CA GLN A 84 -24.19 10.61 8.40
C GLN A 84 -22.77 10.36 7.85
N LEU A 85 -21.95 11.40 7.91
CA LEU A 85 -20.53 11.37 7.55
C LEU A 85 -19.74 10.66 8.66
N PHE A 86 -19.03 9.60 8.32
CA PHE A 86 -17.97 9.04 9.14
C PHE A 86 -16.68 9.86 8.92
N SER A 87 -16.60 11.04 9.52
CA SER A 87 -15.35 11.80 9.57
C SER A 87 -14.42 11.16 10.60
N ASN A 88 -13.13 11.09 10.26
CA ASN A 88 -12.04 10.68 11.15
C ASN A 88 -12.15 11.38 12.52
N PRO A 89 -11.88 10.69 13.65
CA PRO A 89 -11.93 11.27 14.99
C PRO A 89 -10.69 12.15 15.25
N GLY A 90 -10.54 13.24 14.50
CA GLY A 90 -9.35 14.10 14.53
C GLY A 90 -9.60 15.61 14.58
N LEU A 91 -10.84 16.07 14.38
CA LEU A 91 -11.17 17.50 14.46
C LEU A 91 -12.08 17.75 15.65
N ASN A 92 -11.48 18.04 16.81
CA ASN A 92 -12.17 18.71 17.90
C ASN A 92 -12.48 20.15 17.46
N HIS A 93 -13.57 20.33 16.71
CA HIS A 93 -14.33 21.57 16.79
C HIS A 93 -15.47 21.35 17.76
N SER A 94 -15.33 21.98 18.91
CA SER A 94 -16.38 22.14 19.90
C SER A 94 -17.65 22.66 19.20
N GLN A 95 -18.73 21.91 19.39
CA GLN A 95 -20.14 22.21 19.10
C GLN A 95 -20.77 21.51 17.87
N SER A 96 -21.84 20.79 18.20
CA SER A 96 -22.95 20.30 17.35
C SER A 96 -22.86 18.89 16.75
N GLY A 97 -23.29 17.90 17.55
CA GLY A 97 -24.47 17.11 17.16
C GLY A 97 -24.37 16.05 16.07
N SER A 98 -23.21 15.44 15.80
CA SER A 98 -23.14 14.26 14.90
C SER A 98 -22.89 12.98 15.71
N PRO A 99 -23.76 11.95 15.65
CA PRO A 99 -23.53 10.70 16.36
C PRO A 99 -22.43 9.90 15.63
N SER A 100 -21.18 10.07 16.06
CA SER A 100 -20.08 9.17 15.68
C SER A 100 -20.36 7.79 16.27
N ILE A 101 -20.55 6.78 15.42
CA ILE A 101 -20.79 5.40 15.82
C ILE A 101 -19.49 4.87 16.45
N ARG A 102 -19.49 4.70 17.78
CA ARG A 102 -18.41 4.02 18.50
C ARG A 102 -18.54 2.52 18.25
N ASN A 103 -17.87 2.03 17.23
CA ASN A 103 -17.75 0.60 17.00
C ASN A 103 -16.72 0.00 17.97
N PRO A 104 -16.92 -1.24 18.46
CA PRO A 104 -15.89 -1.94 19.22
C PRO A 104 -14.70 -2.22 18.30
N ILE A 105 -13.53 -1.77 18.75
CA ILE A 105 -12.25 -1.94 18.06
C ILE A 105 -11.47 -3.02 18.81
N SER A 106 -10.94 -4.01 18.09
CA SER A 106 -10.09 -5.06 18.67
C SER A 106 -8.72 -5.08 18.01
N LEU A 107 -7.70 -5.37 18.81
CA LEU A 107 -6.34 -5.54 18.32
C LEU A 107 -6.23 -6.89 17.62
N ILE A 108 -5.83 -6.88 16.34
CA ILE A 108 -5.74 -8.10 15.54
C ILE A 108 -4.32 -8.29 15.03
N VAL A 109 -3.79 -9.48 15.31
CA VAL A 109 -2.40 -9.91 15.01
C VAL A 109 -2.01 -9.64 13.56
N ASN A 110 -2.93 -9.84 12.61
CA ASN A 110 -2.67 -9.67 11.18
C ASN A 110 -2.46 -8.21 10.75
N PHE A 111 -3.02 -7.23 11.48
CA PHE A 111 -2.96 -5.82 11.10
C PHE A 111 -1.98 -4.99 11.94
N LYS A 112 -1.55 -5.52 13.10
CA LYS A 112 -0.70 -4.84 14.09
C LYS A 112 -1.23 -3.46 14.51
N ARG A 113 -2.55 -3.27 14.38
CA ARG A 113 -3.28 -2.06 14.73
C ARG A 113 -4.72 -2.40 15.06
N ASP A 114 -5.36 -1.44 15.70
CA ASP A 114 -6.74 -1.48 16.14
C ASP A 114 -7.68 -1.33 14.94
N VAL A 115 -8.50 -2.37 14.69
CA VAL A 115 -9.42 -2.44 13.54
C VAL A 115 -10.84 -2.82 13.97
N SER A 116 -11.82 -2.38 13.20
CA SER A 116 -13.23 -2.75 13.37
C SER A 116 -13.77 -3.35 12.07
N TYR A 117 -14.24 -4.59 12.14
CA TYR A 117 -14.89 -5.29 11.01
C TYR A 117 -16.36 -4.93 10.83
N ASN A 118 -16.93 -4.14 11.73
CA ASN A 118 -18.35 -3.80 11.65
C ASN A 118 -18.62 -2.73 10.58
N THR A 119 -17.61 -1.92 10.24
CA THR A 119 -17.78 -0.79 9.33
C THR A 119 -16.55 -0.56 8.46
N THR A 120 -16.71 0.33 7.48
CA THR A 120 -15.64 0.86 6.64
C THR A 120 -15.14 2.20 7.18
N ALA A 121 -13.88 2.52 6.91
CA ALA A 121 -13.34 3.85 7.16
C ALA A 121 -13.19 4.60 5.85
N VAL A 122 -13.35 5.92 5.90
CA VAL A 122 -13.18 6.79 4.73
C VAL A 122 -12.06 7.79 5.01
N HIS A 123 -11.19 7.94 4.03
CA HIS A 123 -10.15 8.95 3.96
C HIS A 123 -10.51 9.97 2.89
N ILE A 124 -10.43 11.25 3.25
CA ILE A 124 -10.60 12.39 2.35
C ILE A 124 -9.32 13.23 2.48
N PRO A 125 -8.63 13.53 1.37
CA PRO A 125 -7.47 14.41 1.35
C PRO A 125 -7.77 15.77 2.00
N THR A 126 -6.77 16.34 2.68
CA THR A 126 -6.92 17.57 3.45
C THR A 126 -7.21 18.81 2.60
N ASP A 127 -6.92 18.76 1.30
CA ASP A 127 -7.20 19.81 0.32
C ASP A 127 -8.62 19.72 -0.29
N ILE A 128 -9.41 18.70 0.07
CA ILE A 128 -10.77 18.47 -0.44
C ILE A 128 -11.80 18.75 0.66
N TYR A 129 -12.81 19.56 0.35
CA TYR A 129 -13.89 19.86 1.27
C TYR A 129 -14.91 18.70 1.36
N GLU A 130 -15.03 18.08 2.54
CA GLU A 130 -15.91 16.93 2.80
C GLU A 130 -17.41 17.23 2.59
N GLY A 131 -17.84 18.49 2.78
CA GLY A 131 -19.23 18.92 2.61
C GLY A 131 -19.62 19.21 1.15
N SER A 132 -18.70 19.02 0.20
CA SER A 132 -18.99 19.20 -1.23
C SER A 132 -20.03 18.18 -1.69
N THR A 133 -20.99 18.61 -2.52
CA THR A 133 -22.05 17.73 -3.06
C THR A 133 -21.48 16.54 -3.83
N ILE A 134 -20.34 16.72 -4.50
CA ILE A 134 -19.63 15.66 -5.21
C ILE A 134 -19.17 14.58 -4.22
N ILE A 135 -18.56 14.98 -3.11
CA ILE A 135 -18.04 14.06 -2.09
C ILE A 135 -19.18 13.39 -1.32
N LEU A 136 -20.25 14.12 -1.00
CA LEU A 136 -21.44 13.57 -0.35
C LEU A 136 -22.12 12.49 -1.21
N ASN A 137 -22.21 12.72 -2.52
CA ASN A 137 -22.76 11.73 -3.45
C ASN A 137 -21.87 10.48 -3.51
N GLU A 138 -20.55 10.66 -3.57
CA GLU A 138 -19.58 9.56 -3.53
C GLU A 138 -19.69 8.72 -2.26
N LEU A 139 -19.75 9.37 -1.09
CA LEU A 139 -19.95 8.70 0.19
C LEU A 139 -21.24 7.88 0.22
N ASN A 140 -22.32 8.42 -0.34
CA ASN A 140 -23.61 7.76 -0.32
C ASN A 140 -23.64 6.50 -1.20
N TRP A 141 -23.14 6.55 -2.44
CA TRP A 141 -23.16 5.36 -3.29
C TRP A 141 -22.09 4.33 -2.90
N THR A 142 -20.93 4.79 -2.40
CA THR A 142 -19.85 3.88 -1.94
C THR A 142 -20.22 3.11 -0.67
N GLU A 143 -21.31 3.47 0.01
CA GLU A 143 -21.85 2.70 1.15
C GLU A 143 -22.21 1.27 0.77
N ALA A 144 -22.72 1.06 -0.45
CA ALA A 144 -23.05 -0.27 -0.97
C ALA A 144 -21.83 -1.22 -1.09
N LEU A 145 -20.60 -0.69 -1.06
CA LEU A 145 -19.39 -1.52 -1.10
C LEU A 145 -19.10 -2.19 0.25
N GLU A 146 -19.68 -1.72 1.35
CA GLU A 146 -19.45 -2.28 2.68
C GLU A 146 -19.86 -3.75 2.79
N ASP A 147 -21.01 -4.10 2.22
CA ASP A 147 -21.51 -5.48 2.22
C ASP A 147 -20.57 -6.41 1.44
N VAL A 148 -20.03 -5.93 0.32
CA VAL A 148 -19.10 -6.70 -0.51
C VAL A 148 -17.75 -6.87 0.21
N PHE A 149 -17.23 -5.82 0.85
CA PHE A 149 -16.00 -5.92 1.65
C PHE A 149 -16.14 -6.95 2.77
N ARG A 150 -17.29 -6.98 3.44
CA ARG A 150 -17.58 -7.93 4.52
C ARG A 150 -17.65 -9.35 3.97
N LYS A 151 -18.41 -9.56 2.89
CA LYS A 151 -18.54 -10.86 2.23
C LYS A 151 -17.18 -11.43 1.81
N ASN A 152 -16.33 -10.62 1.17
CA ASN A 152 -14.98 -11.04 0.79
C ASN A 152 -14.15 -11.49 2.00
N LYS A 153 -14.28 -10.80 3.14
CA LYS A 153 -13.55 -11.13 4.37
C LYS A 153 -14.09 -12.39 5.06
N GLU A 154 -15.39 -12.65 4.95
CA GLU A 154 -16.03 -13.88 5.41
C GLU A 154 -15.58 -15.08 4.57
N GLU A 155 -15.44 -14.90 3.26
CA GLU A 155 -14.95 -15.92 2.33
C GLU A 155 -13.45 -16.19 2.50
N ASP A 156 -12.63 -15.15 2.70
CA ASP A 156 -11.19 -15.27 2.96
C ASP A 156 -10.75 -14.46 4.19
N PRO A 157 -10.67 -15.12 5.38
CA PRO A 157 -10.18 -14.50 6.61
C PRO A 157 -8.74 -14.01 6.55
N SER A 158 -7.93 -14.46 5.58
CA SER A 158 -6.53 -14.03 5.41
C SER A 158 -6.40 -12.69 4.70
N LEU A 159 -7.48 -12.16 4.10
CA LEU A 159 -7.48 -10.88 3.41
C LEU A 159 -7.04 -9.74 4.33
N LEU A 160 -6.15 -8.90 3.79
CA LEU A 160 -5.70 -7.66 4.44
C LEU A 160 -6.66 -6.52 4.08
N TRP A 161 -6.12 -5.31 3.89
CA TRP A 161 -6.91 -4.13 3.54
C TRP A 161 -7.57 -4.31 2.18
N GLN A 162 -8.88 -4.07 2.15
CA GLN A 162 -9.61 -3.86 0.92
C GLN A 162 -9.84 -2.36 0.79
N VAL A 163 -9.52 -1.77 -0.36
CA VAL A 163 -9.55 -0.32 -0.57
C VAL A 163 -10.20 0.00 -1.91
N PHE A 164 -11.12 0.95 -1.89
CA PHE A 164 -11.67 1.61 -3.07
C PHE A 164 -11.17 3.05 -3.12
N GLY A 165 -10.54 3.43 -4.23
CA GLY A 165 -10.14 4.81 -4.50
C GLY A 165 -11.06 5.43 -5.55
N SER A 166 -11.76 6.51 -5.19
CA SER A 166 -12.57 7.29 -6.11
C SER A 166 -11.72 8.24 -6.93
N ALA A 167 -12.14 8.53 -8.16
CA ALA A 167 -11.57 9.59 -8.99
C ALA A 167 -11.68 10.98 -8.35
N THR A 168 -12.61 11.14 -7.40
CA THR A 168 -12.77 12.39 -6.63
C THR A 168 -11.70 12.60 -5.56
N GLY A 169 -10.87 11.59 -5.26
CA GLY A 169 -9.84 11.64 -4.22
C GLY A 169 -10.24 10.95 -2.91
N LEU A 170 -11.52 10.60 -2.75
CA LEU A 170 -12.02 9.84 -1.61
C LEU A 170 -11.49 8.39 -1.66
N ALA A 171 -11.05 7.86 -0.52
CA ALA A 171 -10.70 6.46 -0.38
C ALA A 171 -11.52 5.80 0.73
N ARG A 172 -12.17 4.67 0.43
CA ARG A 172 -12.88 3.86 1.43
C ARG A 172 -12.12 2.56 1.63
N TYR A 173 -11.92 2.15 2.88
CA TYR A 173 -11.19 0.93 3.20
C TYR A 173 -11.82 0.11 4.32
N PHE A 174 -11.58 -1.19 4.25
CA PHE A 174 -12.08 -2.20 5.19
C PHE A 174 -10.93 -3.12 5.65
N PRO A 175 -10.87 -3.51 6.93
CA PRO A 175 -11.71 -3.05 8.05
C PRO A 175 -11.49 -1.58 8.40
N ALA A 176 -12.40 -0.95 9.14
CA ALA A 176 -12.21 0.42 9.61
C ALA A 176 -11.07 0.50 10.63
N SER A 177 -10.23 1.52 10.53
CA SER A 177 -9.17 1.80 11.50
C SER A 177 -8.87 3.30 11.50
N PRO A 178 -8.48 3.90 12.63
CA PRO A 178 -8.08 5.30 12.66
C PRO A 178 -6.91 5.55 11.70
N TRP A 179 -7.04 6.57 10.84
CA TRP A 179 -6.02 6.87 9.82
C TRP A 179 -4.68 7.29 10.41
N MET A 180 -4.71 8.08 11.49
CA MET A 180 -3.53 8.55 12.20
C MET A 180 -3.53 8.02 13.64
N ASP A 181 -2.40 7.50 14.08
CA ASP A 181 -2.15 7.22 15.48
C ASP A 181 -1.97 8.57 16.20
N LEU A 182 -3.03 9.04 16.84
CA LEU A 182 -3.10 10.33 17.53
C LEU A 182 -1.99 10.48 18.60
N SER A 183 -1.42 9.36 19.08
CA SER A 183 -0.31 9.39 20.05
C SER A 183 1.04 9.83 19.44
N LYS A 184 1.22 9.69 18.12
CA LYS A 184 2.51 9.93 17.43
C LYS A 184 2.50 11.12 16.48
N SER A 185 1.34 11.70 16.21
CA SER A 185 1.13 12.52 15.00
C SER A 185 0.56 13.91 15.26
N GLN A 186 0.62 14.42 16.49
CA GLN A 186 0.02 15.69 16.92
C GLN A 186 0.39 16.93 16.08
N ASN A 187 1.44 16.89 15.24
CA ASN A 187 1.84 18.00 14.36
C ASN A 187 2.14 17.61 12.89
N LYS A 188 1.78 16.39 12.46
CA LYS A 188 2.04 15.97 11.07
C LYS A 188 0.78 16.14 10.22
N ILE A 189 0.81 17.09 9.28
CA ILE A 189 -0.27 17.26 8.30
C ILE A 189 -0.26 16.06 7.35
N ASP A 190 -1.43 15.49 7.13
CA ASP A 190 -1.62 14.42 6.17
C ASP A 190 -1.70 14.97 4.74
N LEU A 191 -0.75 14.53 3.91
CA LEU A 191 -0.65 14.86 2.48
C LEU A 191 -1.09 13.68 1.60
N TYR A 192 -1.83 12.72 2.18
CA TYR A 192 -2.28 11.56 1.45
C TYR A 192 -3.37 11.91 0.44
N ASP A 193 -3.14 11.53 -0.81
CA ASP A 193 -4.14 11.51 -1.87
C ASP A 193 -4.11 10.12 -2.52
N VAL A 194 -5.27 9.51 -2.70
CA VAL A 194 -5.41 8.17 -3.28
C VAL A 194 -5.00 8.15 -4.76
N ARG A 195 -5.24 9.23 -5.48
CA ARG A 195 -4.99 9.34 -6.93
C ARG A 195 -3.52 9.40 -7.27
N ARG A 196 -2.69 9.75 -6.29
CA ARG A 196 -1.23 9.84 -6.41
C ARG A 196 -0.53 8.56 -5.98
N ARG A 197 -1.27 7.48 -5.70
CA ARG A 197 -0.68 6.23 -5.23
C ARG A 197 -0.27 5.35 -6.40
N PRO A 198 0.91 4.70 -6.35
CA PRO A 198 1.37 3.83 -7.43
C PRO A 198 0.34 2.76 -7.82
N TRP A 199 -0.29 2.11 -6.83
CA TRP A 199 -1.33 1.09 -7.08
C TRP A 199 -2.57 1.64 -7.80
N TYR A 200 -2.91 2.92 -7.58
CA TYR A 200 -4.03 3.57 -8.25
C TYR A 200 -3.64 3.93 -9.69
N ILE A 201 -2.46 4.50 -9.88
CA ILE A 201 -1.94 4.94 -11.18
C ILE A 201 -1.78 3.75 -12.13
N GLN A 202 -1.19 2.64 -11.67
CA GLN A 202 -1.00 1.42 -12.46
C GLN A 202 -2.31 0.79 -12.94
N GLY A 203 -3.40 0.94 -12.18
CA GLY A 203 -4.72 0.47 -12.59
C GLY A 203 -5.49 1.47 -13.47
N ALA A 204 -5.19 2.76 -13.35
CA ALA A 204 -5.88 3.83 -14.05
C ALA A 204 -5.31 4.12 -15.45
N ALA A 205 -4.02 3.86 -15.66
CA ALA A 205 -3.33 4.17 -16.91
C ALA A 205 -2.45 3.00 -17.34
N SER A 206 -2.35 2.82 -18.67
CA SER A 206 -1.36 1.91 -19.25
C SER A 206 0.06 2.53 -19.21
N PRO A 207 1.11 1.70 -19.28
CA PRO A 207 2.48 2.16 -19.45
C PRO A 207 2.59 3.16 -20.61
N LYS A 208 3.34 4.25 -20.42
CA LYS A 208 3.46 5.34 -21.40
C LYS A 208 4.90 5.84 -21.55
N ASP A 209 5.21 6.29 -22.76
CA ASP A 209 6.46 6.97 -23.09
C ASP A 209 6.25 8.49 -23.05
N MET A 210 6.93 9.19 -22.16
CA MET A 210 6.77 10.62 -21.92
C MET A 210 8.04 11.41 -22.30
N LEU A 211 7.88 12.49 -23.05
CA LEU A 211 8.95 13.46 -23.31
C LEU A 211 8.57 14.80 -22.66
N ILE A 212 9.33 15.22 -21.66
CA ILE A 212 9.14 16.50 -20.97
C ILE A 212 10.08 17.53 -21.57
N LEU A 213 9.52 18.57 -22.20
CA LEU A 213 10.29 19.70 -22.70
C LEU A 213 10.22 20.85 -21.69
N VAL A 214 11.37 21.27 -21.18
CA VAL A 214 11.52 22.34 -20.19
C VAL A 214 12.10 23.55 -20.88
N ASP A 215 11.37 24.67 -20.89
CA ASP A 215 11.90 25.95 -21.34
C ASP A 215 12.99 26.43 -20.35
N ALA A 216 14.18 26.72 -20.88
CA ALA A 216 15.33 27.26 -20.17
C ALA A 216 15.74 28.65 -20.73
N SER A 217 14.82 29.33 -21.43
CA SER A 217 14.99 30.70 -21.89
C SER A 217 15.19 31.69 -20.73
N GLY A 218 15.77 32.86 -21.02
CA GLY A 218 15.99 33.90 -20.01
C GLY A 218 14.71 34.39 -19.31
N SER A 219 13.54 34.24 -19.96
CA SER A 219 12.22 34.63 -19.42
C SER A 219 11.74 33.77 -18.26
N VAL A 220 12.23 32.53 -18.10
CA VAL A 220 11.80 31.65 -17.00
C VAL A 220 12.63 31.79 -15.73
N SER A 221 13.44 32.84 -15.57
CA SER A 221 14.33 32.99 -14.42
C SER A 221 13.60 33.22 -13.08
N GLY A 222 14.28 32.90 -11.97
CA GLY A 222 13.78 33.14 -10.60
C GLY A 222 12.67 32.18 -10.14
N LEU A 223 11.51 32.74 -9.73
CA LEU A 223 10.38 31.98 -9.20
C LEU A 223 9.80 31.01 -10.22
N THR A 224 9.73 31.41 -11.50
CA THR A 224 9.18 30.60 -12.59
C THR A 224 9.98 29.31 -12.77
N LEU A 225 11.31 29.38 -12.84
CA LEU A 225 12.18 28.19 -12.91
C LEU A 225 11.99 27.28 -11.69
N LYS A 226 11.82 27.85 -10.50
CA LYS A 226 11.57 27.07 -9.28
C LYS A 226 10.25 26.31 -9.37
N LEU A 227 9.17 26.96 -9.82
CA LEU A 227 7.86 26.33 -10.01
C LEU A 227 7.90 25.25 -11.10
N ILE A 228 8.61 25.49 -12.20
CA ILE A 228 8.82 24.51 -13.26
C ILE A 228 9.54 23.27 -12.72
N LYS A 229 10.65 23.45 -11.99
CA LYS A 229 11.39 22.32 -11.37
C LYS A 229 10.52 21.50 -10.43
N ILE A 230 9.72 22.17 -9.57
CA ILE A 230 8.80 21.49 -8.66
C ILE A 230 7.71 20.74 -9.45
N SER A 231 7.18 21.35 -10.51
CA SER A 231 6.13 20.74 -11.34
C SER A 231 6.64 19.51 -12.09
N VAL A 232 7.84 19.57 -12.67
CA VAL A 232 8.49 18.42 -13.32
C VAL A 232 8.74 17.33 -12.30
N SER A 233 9.30 17.65 -11.12
CA SER A 233 9.49 16.68 -10.04
C SER A 233 8.17 16.01 -9.64
N LYS A 234 7.09 16.78 -9.51
CA LYS A 234 5.77 16.24 -9.13
C LYS A 234 5.13 15.40 -10.23
N MET A 235 5.43 15.70 -11.50
CA MET A 235 5.00 14.90 -12.63
C MET A 235 5.76 13.57 -12.70
N LEU A 236 7.07 13.57 -12.40
CA LEU A 236 7.86 12.35 -12.31
C LEU A 236 7.38 11.42 -11.18
N GLU A 237 6.88 11.95 -10.07
CA GLU A 237 6.26 11.15 -9.00
C GLU A 237 4.99 10.38 -9.43
N THR A 238 4.40 10.71 -10.59
CA THR A 238 3.25 9.99 -11.14
C THR A 238 3.64 8.88 -12.12
N LEU A 239 4.94 8.72 -12.41
CA LEU A 239 5.44 7.67 -13.27
C LEU A 239 5.70 6.40 -12.46
N SER A 240 5.52 5.27 -13.12
CA SER A 240 5.79 3.93 -12.61
C SER A 240 7.04 3.33 -13.28
N ASP A 241 7.51 2.20 -12.77
CA ASP A 241 8.69 1.52 -13.31
C ASP A 241 8.51 1.04 -14.77
N ASP A 242 7.27 0.86 -15.21
CA ASP A 242 6.93 0.50 -16.59
C ASP A 242 6.86 1.71 -17.55
N ASP A 243 6.94 2.94 -17.02
CA ASP A 243 6.88 4.16 -17.83
C ASP A 243 8.27 4.63 -18.26
N PHE A 244 8.45 4.97 -19.53
CA PHE A 244 9.68 5.60 -20.00
C PHE A 244 9.55 7.12 -20.01
N VAL A 245 10.59 7.81 -19.58
CA VAL A 245 10.62 9.28 -19.59
C VAL A 245 11.96 9.83 -20.03
N ASN A 246 11.92 10.91 -20.81
CA ASN A 246 13.08 11.73 -21.11
C ASN A 246 12.76 13.21 -20.84
N VAL A 247 13.73 13.95 -20.28
CA VAL A 247 13.57 15.37 -19.97
C VAL A 247 14.61 16.17 -20.76
N VAL A 248 14.10 17.03 -21.65
CA VAL A 248 14.92 17.87 -22.53
C VAL A 248 14.73 19.33 -22.14
N SER A 249 15.84 20.03 -21.90
CA SER A 249 15.83 21.47 -21.73
C SER A 249 16.09 22.17 -23.06
N VAL A 250 15.27 23.17 -23.38
CA VAL A 250 15.38 23.95 -24.61
C VAL A 250 15.74 25.39 -24.25
N SER A 251 16.86 25.87 -24.78
CA SER A 251 17.23 27.29 -24.75
C SER A 251 17.33 27.82 -26.18
N THR A 252 17.40 29.14 -26.34
CA THR A 252 17.31 29.82 -27.65
C THR A 252 18.32 29.34 -28.70
N HIS A 253 19.41 28.68 -28.33
CA HIS A 253 20.44 28.21 -29.25
C HIS A 253 20.92 26.76 -29.03
N THR A 254 20.46 26.06 -27.98
CA THR A 254 20.89 24.67 -27.69
C THR A 254 19.78 23.88 -27.00
N ALA A 255 19.59 22.63 -27.46
CA ALA A 255 18.79 21.61 -26.77
C ALA A 255 19.75 20.65 -26.05
N ASN A 256 19.72 20.66 -24.72
CA ASN A 256 20.51 19.73 -23.91
C ASN A 256 19.55 18.70 -23.30
N ALA A 257 19.73 17.42 -23.65
CA ALA A 257 19.06 16.31 -22.98
C ALA A 257 19.65 16.19 -21.58
N LEU A 258 18.81 16.32 -20.54
CA LEU A 258 19.29 16.35 -19.16
C LEU A 258 19.23 14.97 -18.49
N ILE A 259 18.36 14.06 -18.93
CA ILE A 259 18.22 12.72 -18.34
C ILE A 259 17.81 11.71 -19.42
N SER A 260 18.73 10.83 -19.81
CA SER A 260 18.41 9.55 -20.45
C SER A 260 18.70 8.45 -19.44
N SER A 261 17.70 8.09 -18.64
CA SER A 261 17.80 6.91 -17.79
C SER A 261 16.44 6.22 -17.75
N SER A 262 16.43 4.95 -18.17
CA SER A 262 15.50 3.97 -17.62
C SER A 262 15.59 4.10 -16.10
N VAL A 263 14.50 4.48 -15.45
CA VAL A 263 14.41 4.50 -13.99
C VAL A 263 14.34 3.03 -13.55
N CYS A 264 15.49 2.36 -13.52
CA CYS A 264 15.66 1.13 -12.76
C CYS A 264 16.00 1.56 -11.33
N SER A 265 15.03 1.47 -10.45
CA SER A 265 15.22 1.62 -9.01
C SER A 265 16.16 0.51 -8.49
N GLU A 266 17.21 0.90 -7.75
CA GLU A 266 17.91 0.02 -6.78
C GLU A 266 17.08 -0.13 -5.49
#